data_AF-A0A7Z7LD57-F1
#
_entry.id   AF-A0A7Z7LD57-F1
#
_cell.length_a   1.000
_cell.length_b   1.000
_cell.length_c   1.000
_cell.angle_alpha   90.00
_cell.angle_beta   90.00
_cell.angle_gamma   90.00
#
_symmetry.space_group_name_H-M   'P 1'
#
loop_
_entity.id
_entity.type
_entity.pdbx_description
1 polymer ?
#
loop_
_entity_poly.entity_id
_entity_poly.type
_entity_poly.pdbx_seq_one_letter_code
_entity_poly.pdbx_strand_id
1 'polypeptide(L)'
;MTFPDYVNMVLKMIAEGNENHEIFEQLQKLGLREGEITEVYNAVIGMISSGPESTELIIDELYDPRRRVFLEEELEAIKAVPGLYKALIWGEITPGDFERTLSDFSSGN
;
A
#
# COMPACT_ATOMS: atom_id res chain seq x y z
N MET A 1 -16.49 -6.73 -7.81
CA MET A 1 -15.12 -6.34 -7.41
C MET A 1 -14.27 -6.20 -8.65
N THR A 2 -13.40 -5.20 -8.64
CA THR A 2 -12.38 -4.93 -9.66
C THR A 2 -11.08 -5.64 -9.32
N PHE A 3 -10.15 -5.73 -10.28
CA PHE A 3 -8.83 -6.35 -10.05
C PHE A 3 -8.06 -5.72 -8.86
N PRO A 4 -7.99 -4.38 -8.73
CA PRO A 4 -7.41 -3.75 -7.54
C PRO A 4 -8.06 -4.16 -6.22
N ASP A 5 -9.38 -4.36 -6.19
CA ASP A 5 -10.09 -4.79 -4.96
C ASP A 5 -9.61 -6.17 -4.49
N TYR A 6 -9.36 -7.09 -5.44
CA TYR A 6 -8.86 -8.42 -5.12
C TYR A 6 -7.39 -8.38 -4.64
N VAL A 7 -6.54 -7.58 -5.28
CA VAL A 7 -5.14 -7.36 -4.84
C VAL A 7 -5.10 -6.84 -3.40
N ASN A 8 -5.93 -5.84 -3.10
CA ASN A 8 -6.04 -5.24 -1.77
C ASN A 8 -6.54 -6.23 -0.72
N MET A 9 -7.54 -7.04 -1.06
CA MET A 9 -8.04 -8.08 -0.17
C MET A 9 -6.95 -9.11 0.15
N VAL A 10 -6.21 -9.57 -0.86
CA VAL A 10 -5.13 -10.55 -0.70
C VAL A 10 -4.01 -9.98 0.17
N LEU A 11 -3.57 -8.73 -0.08
CA LEU A 11 -2.58 -8.05 0.75
C LEU A 11 -3.01 -7.97 2.22
N LYS A 12 -4.29 -7.63 2.46
CA LYS A 12 -4.85 -7.58 3.81
C LYS A 12 -4.86 -8.95 4.48
N MET A 13 -5.28 -9.99 3.77
CA MET A 13 -5.28 -11.35 4.30
C MET A 13 -3.87 -11.84 4.65
N ILE A 14 -2.87 -11.54 3.82
CA ILE A 14 -1.47 -11.83 4.12
C ILE A 14 -1.01 -11.08 5.38
N ALA A 15 -1.34 -9.79 5.50
CA ALA A 15 -0.99 -8.99 6.68
C ALA A 15 -1.66 -9.49 7.97
N GLU A 16 -2.85 -10.08 7.87
CA GLU A 16 -3.58 -10.72 8.97
C GLU A 16 -3.06 -12.13 9.29
N GLY A 17 -2.09 -12.65 8.53
CA GLY A 17 -1.46 -13.95 8.75
C GLY A 17 -2.24 -15.14 8.19
N ASN A 18 -3.17 -14.90 7.26
CA ASN A 18 -3.90 -15.98 6.59
C ASN A 18 -2.94 -16.81 5.72
N GLU A 19 -3.18 -18.12 5.67
CA GLU A 19 -2.43 -19.03 4.84
C GLU A 19 -2.86 -18.95 3.37
N ASN A 20 -1.97 -19.33 2.45
CA ASN A 20 -2.21 -19.27 1.00
C ASN A 20 -3.51 -20.00 0.59
N HIS A 21 -3.82 -21.13 1.22
CA HIS A 21 -5.01 -21.91 0.89
C HIS A 21 -6.31 -21.17 1.28
N GLU A 22 -6.30 -20.43 2.39
CA GLU A 22 -7.44 -19.61 2.85
C GLU A 22 -7.70 -18.44 1.90
N ILE A 23 -6.63 -17.81 1.41
CA ILE A 23 -6.69 -16.74 0.41
C ILE A 23 -7.29 -17.27 -0.91
N PHE A 24 -6.83 -18.43 -1.37
CA PHE A 24 -7.35 -19.07 -2.58
C PHE A 24 -8.82 -19.45 -2.45
N GLU A 25 -9.22 -20.06 -1.33
CA GLU A 25 -10.64 -20.36 -1.07
C GLU A 25 -11.50 -19.10 -1.05
N GLN A 26 -11.00 -18.02 -0.46
CA GLN A 26 -11.74 -16.76 -0.39
C GLN A 26 -11.95 -16.14 -1.77
N LEU A 27 -10.94 -16.16 -2.63
CA LEU A 27 -11.07 -15.69 -4.02
C LEU A 27 -12.00 -16.60 -4.85
N GLN A 28 -11.96 -17.92 -4.64
CA GLN A 28 -12.93 -18.83 -5.29
C GLN A 28 -14.37 -18.52 -4.86
N LYS A 29 -14.61 -18.25 -3.57
CA LYS A 29 -15.94 -17.87 -3.04
C LYS A 29 -16.46 -16.58 -3.67
N LEU A 30 -15.57 -15.69 -4.09
CA LEU A 30 -15.91 -14.45 -4.80
C LEU A 30 -16.15 -14.66 -6.31
N GLY A 31 -16.03 -15.89 -6.80
CA GLY A 31 -16.35 -16.28 -8.17
C GLY A 31 -15.18 -16.21 -9.14
N LEU A 32 -13.94 -16.00 -8.65
CA LEU A 32 -12.76 -16.05 -9.50
C LEU A 32 -12.46 -17.49 -9.91
N ARG A 33 -12.06 -17.65 -11.17
CA ARG A 33 -11.52 -18.89 -11.70
C ARG A 33 -10.06 -19.02 -11.31
N GLU A 34 -9.56 -20.24 -11.26
CA GLU A 34 -8.19 -20.56 -10.85
C GLU A 34 -7.11 -19.73 -11.58
N GLY A 35 -7.30 -19.45 -12.89
CA GLY A 35 -6.40 -18.59 -13.65
C GLY A 35 -6.39 -17.13 -13.18
N GLU A 36 -7.56 -16.59 -12.84
CA GLU A 36 -7.71 -15.21 -12.35
C GLU A 36 -7.15 -15.07 -10.92
N ILE A 37 -7.35 -16.11 -10.09
CA ILE A 37 -6.77 -16.19 -8.75
C ILE A 37 -5.24 -16.17 -8.84
N THR A 38 -4.68 -16.98 -9.74
CA THR A 38 -3.23 -17.05 -9.96
C THR A 38 -2.68 -15.71 -10.42
N GLU A 39 -3.40 -14.98 -11.27
CA GLU A 39 -3.01 -13.65 -11.74
C GLU A 39 -2.97 -12.63 -10.60
N VAL A 40 -4.02 -12.55 -9.78
CA VAL A 40 -4.08 -11.68 -8.60
C VAL A 40 -2.97 -12.03 -7.62
N TYR A 41 -2.79 -13.32 -7.32
CA TYR A 41 -1.79 -13.79 -6.37
C TYR A 41 -0.36 -13.49 -6.85
N ASN A 42 -0.06 -13.70 -8.13
CA ASN A 42 1.24 -13.38 -8.71
C ASN A 42 1.50 -11.87 -8.74
N ALA A 43 0.49 -11.05 -8.97
CA ALA A 43 0.63 -9.60 -8.89
C ALA A 43 1.02 -9.18 -7.47
N VAL A 44 0.36 -9.72 -6.44
CA VAL A 44 0.67 -9.45 -5.04
C VAL A 44 2.07 -9.93 -4.64
N ILE A 45 2.44 -11.16 -5.00
CA ILE A 45 3.78 -11.67 -4.74
C ILE A 45 4.83 -10.85 -5.49
N GLY A 46 4.54 -10.44 -6.73
CA GLY A 46 5.34 -9.52 -7.51
C GLY A 46 5.66 -8.27 -6.71
N MET A 47 4.62 -7.55 -6.25
CA MET A 47 4.73 -6.33 -5.46
C MET A 47 5.53 -6.50 -4.15
N ILE A 48 5.34 -7.62 -3.44
CA ILE A 48 6.08 -7.92 -2.21
C ILE A 48 7.56 -8.19 -2.55
N SER A 49 7.81 -8.96 -3.61
CA SER A 49 9.15 -9.40 -4.01
C SER A 49 10.02 -8.30 -4.59
N SER A 50 9.41 -7.30 -5.23
CA SER A 50 10.10 -6.12 -5.76
C SER A 50 10.38 -5.06 -4.70
N GLY A 51 10.00 -5.30 -3.45
CA GLY A 51 10.33 -4.44 -2.32
C GLY A 51 9.60 -3.09 -2.33
N PRO A 52 9.98 -2.16 -1.42
CA PRO A 52 9.23 -0.93 -1.16
C PRO A 52 9.05 0.00 -2.37
N GLU A 53 9.85 -0.15 -3.44
CA GLU A 53 9.72 0.65 -4.68
C GLU A 53 8.42 0.42 -5.45
N SER A 54 7.66 -0.63 -5.15
CA SER A 54 6.42 -0.98 -5.87
C SER A 54 5.28 -1.42 -4.95
N THR A 55 5.49 -1.33 -3.62
CA THR A 55 4.42 -1.51 -2.63
C THR A 55 3.71 -0.17 -2.35
N GLU A 56 3.48 0.65 -3.37
CA GLU A 56 2.56 1.80 -3.30
C GLU A 56 1.13 1.31 -3.64
N LEU A 57 0.54 0.54 -2.74
CA LEU A 57 -0.92 0.41 -2.71
C LEU A 57 -1.40 0.94 -1.37
N ILE A 58 -1.39 2.27 -1.28
CA ILE A 58 -2.18 2.97 -0.28
C ILE A 58 -3.64 2.75 -0.66
N ILE A 59 -4.29 1.81 0.03
CA ILE A 59 -5.74 1.71 0.03
C ILE A 59 -6.23 2.99 0.71
N ASP A 60 -6.75 3.95 -0.06
CA ASP A 60 -7.23 5.26 0.42
C ASP A 60 -8.20 5.12 1.61
N GLU A 61 -8.94 4.00 1.71
CA GLU A 61 -9.86 3.69 2.81
C GLU A 61 -9.19 3.15 4.09
N LEU A 62 -7.92 2.74 4.04
CA LEU A 62 -7.15 2.19 5.17
C LEU A 62 -5.87 3.00 5.48
N TYR A 63 -5.61 4.08 4.74
CA TYR A 63 -4.48 4.96 5.02
C TYR A 63 -4.70 5.70 6.33
N ASP A 64 -4.14 5.15 7.41
CA ASP A 64 -4.03 5.85 8.68
C ASP A 64 -2.63 6.50 8.76
N PRO A 65 -2.51 7.80 8.46
CA PRO A 65 -1.23 8.49 8.51
C PRO A 65 -0.61 8.51 9.92
N ARG A 66 -1.39 8.24 10.97
CA ARG A 66 -0.88 8.09 12.35
C ARG A 66 -0.21 6.75 12.62
N ARG A 67 -0.48 5.75 11.78
CA ARG A 67 0.07 4.39 11.88
C ARG A 67 1.10 4.08 10.82
N ARG A 68 1.33 4.98 9.87
CA ARG A 68 2.38 4.83 8.86
C ARG A 68 3.74 4.72 9.53
N VAL A 69 4.50 3.72 9.10
CA VAL A 69 5.92 3.60 9.38
C VAL A 69 6.67 4.34 8.27
N PHE A 70 7.55 5.27 8.66
CA PHE A 70 8.33 6.06 7.72
C PHE A 70 9.70 5.43 7.51
N LEU A 71 10.16 5.44 6.26
CA LEU A 71 11.54 5.16 5.91
C LEU A 71 12.45 6.32 6.35
N GLU A 72 13.75 6.05 6.47
CA GLU A 72 14.71 7.05 6.96
C GLU A 72 14.79 8.27 6.04
N GLU A 73 14.73 8.08 4.72
CA GLU A 73 14.70 9.16 3.73
C GLU A 73 13.43 10.02 3.82
N GLU A 74 12.28 9.39 4.08
CA GLU A 74 11.01 10.09 4.30
C GLU A 74 11.05 10.90 5.61
N LEU A 75 11.67 10.36 6.65
CA LEU A 75 11.88 11.09 7.91
C LEU A 75 12.77 12.32 7.69
N GLU A 76 13.80 12.23 6.85
CA GLU A 76 14.63 13.39 6.49
C GLU A 76 13.82 14.43 5.70
N ALA A 77 12.97 14.01 4.77
CA ALA A 77 12.06 14.92 4.06
C ALA A 77 11.06 15.61 5.01
N ILE A 78 10.47 14.87 5.95
CA ILE A 78 9.56 15.43 6.98
C ILE A 78 10.30 16.42 7.89
N LYS A 79 11.55 16.14 8.25
CA LYS A 79 12.38 17.07 9.04
C LYS A 79 12.74 18.32 8.24
N ALA A 80 12.97 18.19 6.93
CA ALA A 80 13.29 19.30 6.03
C ALA A 80 12.09 20.24 5.78
N VAL A 81 10.86 19.73 5.88
CA VAL A 81 9.62 20.52 5.72
C VAL A 81 8.79 20.51 7.01
N PRO A 82 9.09 21.40 7.96
CA PRO A 82 8.34 21.51 9.20
C PRO A 82 6.84 21.74 8.93
N GLY A 83 6.01 20.82 9.42
CA GLY A 83 4.55 20.90 9.29
C GLY A 83 3.94 20.04 8.19
N LEU A 84 4.74 19.43 7.30
CA LEU A 84 4.24 18.55 6.24
C LEU A 84 3.39 17.39 6.81
N TYR A 85 3.92 16.67 7.80
CA TYR A 85 3.19 15.60 8.47
C TYR A 85 1.94 16.10 9.20
N LYS A 86 2.02 17.30 9.79
CA LYS A 86 0.91 17.91 10.53
C LYS A 86 -0.24 18.29 9.60
N ALA A 87 0.07 18.85 8.42
CA ALA A 87 -0.89 19.18 7.37
C ALA A 87 -1.65 17.92 6.92
N LEU A 88 -0.95 16.79 6.77
CA LEU A 88 -1.59 15.50 6.47
C LEU A 88 -2.53 15.05 7.60
N ILE A 89 -2.08 15.06 8.85
CA ILE A 89 -2.89 14.63 10.01
C ILE A 89 -4.16 15.48 10.19
N TRP A 90 -4.11 16.76 9.80
CA TRP A 90 -5.23 17.68 9.90
C TRP A 90 -6.10 17.75 8.63
N GLY A 91 -5.75 16.98 7.60
CA GLY A 91 -6.49 16.94 6.34
C GLY A 91 -6.38 18.23 5.52
N GLU A 92 -5.33 19.02 5.74
CA GLU A 92 -5.03 20.22 4.96
C GLU A 92 -4.47 19.86 3.58
N ILE A 93 -3.87 18.68 3.45
CA ILE A 93 -3.37 18.09 2.20
C ILE A 93 -3.85 16.64 2.08
N THR A 94 -3.97 16.15 0.84
CA THR A 94 -4.33 14.75 0.60
C THR A 94 -3.14 13.81 0.83
N PRO A 95 -3.37 12.49 1.06
CA PRO A 95 -2.29 11.50 1.06
C PRO A 95 -1.42 11.57 -0.19
N GLY A 96 -2.03 11.74 -1.37
CA GLY A 96 -1.29 11.86 -2.63
C GLY A 96 -0.40 13.11 -2.72
N ASP A 97 -0.84 14.25 -2.16
CA ASP A 97 0.00 15.45 -2.11
C ASP A 97 1.18 15.28 -1.14
N PHE A 98 0.96 14.55 -0.04
CA PHE A 98 1.99 14.19 0.91
C PHE A 98 3.02 13.25 0.29
N GLU A 99 2.60 12.17 -0.39
CA GLU A 99 3.53 11.26 -1.07
C GLU A 99 4.38 11.99 -2.10
N ARG A 100 3.76 12.81 -2.95
CA ARG A 100 4.49 13.60 -3.95
C ARG A 100 5.57 14.46 -3.31
N THR A 101 5.25 15.10 -2.19
CA THR A 101 6.21 15.93 -1.46
C THR A 101 7.35 15.09 -0.88
N LEU A 102 7.08 13.89 -0.36
CA LEU A 102 8.15 12.98 0.09
C LEU A 102 9.06 12.56 -1.07
N SER A 103 8.49 12.18 -2.20
CA SER A 103 9.24 11.76 -3.40
C SER A 103 10.09 12.88 -4.01
N ASP A 104 9.56 14.11 -4.03
CA ASP A 104 10.29 15.28 -4.56
C ASP A 104 11.56 15.57 -3.72
N PHE A 105 11.51 15.32 -2.42
CA PHE A 105 12.66 15.50 -1.52
C PHE A 105 13.62 14.31 -1.54
N SER A 106 13.14 13.08 -1.65
CA SER A 106 14.01 11.91 -1.75
C SER A 106 14.77 11.86 -3.08
N SER A 107 14.18 12.36 -4.17
CA SER A 107 14.81 12.44 -5.50
C SER A 107 15.82 13.59 -5.66
N GLY A 108 15.89 14.49 -4.66
CA GLY A 108 16.73 15.69 -4.68
C GLY A 108 18.05 15.59 -3.92
N ASN A 109 18.33 14.45 -3.27
CA ASN A 109 19.60 14.13 -2.58
C ASN A 109 20.44 13.13 -3.38
#